data_AF-A0A950Z5M2-F1
#
_entry.id   AF-A0A950Z5M2-F1
#
_cell.length_a   1.000
_cell.length_b   1.000
_cell.length_c   1.000
_cell.angle_alpha   90.00
_cell.angle_beta   90.00
_cell.angle_gamma   90.00
#
_symmetry.space_group_name_H-M   'P 1'
#
loop_
_entity.id
_entity.type
_entity.pdbx_description
1 polymer ?
#
loop_
_entity_poly.entity_id
_entity_poly.type
_entity_poly.pdbx_seq_one_letter_code
_entity_poly.pdbx_strand_id
1 'polypeptide(L)' 'MPKLDAKNLDFYYGTFKALHGISLSIATNRITAFIGPSGCGKSTFLRTMNRMNETVRNSRAEGEIL' A
#
# COMPACT_ATOMS: atom_id res chain seq x y z
N MET A 1 17.37 -9.77 2.67
CA MET A 1 16.29 -9.51 1.70
C MET A 1 15.09 -8.90 2.44
N PRO A 2 14.45 -7.85 1.91
CA PRO A 2 13.21 -7.32 2.47
C PRO A 2 12.13 -8.42 2.41
N LYS A 3 11.22 -8.42 3.40
CA LYS A 3 10.07 -9.34 3.43
C LYS A 3 8.97 -8.90 2.48
N LEU A 4 8.96 -7.60 2.17
CA LEU A 4 7.97 -6.91 1.38
C LEU A 4 8.62 -5.65 0.81
N ASP A 5 8.46 -5.44 -0.48
CA ASP A 5 8.96 -4.26 -1.19
C ASP A 5 7.85 -3.67 -2.06
N ALA A 6 7.65 -2.36 -1.96
CA ALA A 6 6.72 -1.60 -2.79
C ALA A 6 7.51 -0.55 -3.57
N LYS A 7 7.26 -0.44 -4.88
CA LYS A 7 7.92 0.55 -5.74
C LYS A 7 6.89 1.35 -6.52
N ASN A 8 6.95 2.67 -6.36
CA ASN A 8 6.10 3.65 -7.02
C ASN A 8 4.61 3.26 -6.94
N LEU A 9 4.17 2.77 -5.77
CA LEU A 9 2.83 2.27 -5.57
C LEU A 9 1.82 3.41 -5.52
N ASP A 10 0.97 3.43 -6.54
CA ASP A 10 -0.23 4.26 -6.59
C ASP A 10 -1.46 3.38 -6.35
N PHE A 11 -2.46 3.93 -5.65
CA PHE A 11 -3.69 3.21 -5.39
C PHE A 11 -4.92 4.12 -5.50
N TYR A 12 -5.97 3.59 -6.09
CA TYR A 12 -7.19 4.30 -6.41
C TYR A 12 -8.43 3.56 -5.87
N TYR A 13 -9.35 4.31 -5.24
CA TYR A 13 -10.73 3.90 -5.03
C TYR A 13 -11.60 4.65 -6.04
N GLY A 14 -11.97 3.99 -7.15
CA GLY A 14 -12.59 4.68 -8.28
C GLY A 14 -11.68 5.78 -8.83
N THR A 15 -12.15 7.02 -8.82
CA THR A 15 -11.37 8.20 -9.26
C THR A 15 -10.51 8.80 -8.15
N PHE A 16 -10.71 8.42 -6.89
CA PHE A 16 -9.96 8.96 -5.76
C PHE A 16 -8.61 8.26 -5.61
N LYS A 17 -7.52 9.01 -5.75
CA LYS A 17 -6.15 8.53 -5.51
C LYS A 17 -5.85 8.57 -4.00
N ALA A 18 -5.68 7.39 -3.40
CA ALA A 18 -5.50 7.22 -1.96
C ALA A 18 -4.03 6.99 -1.56
N LEU A 19 -3.21 6.44 -2.46
CA LEU A 19 -1.75 6.32 -2.31
C LEU A 19 -1.07 7.01 -3.48
N HIS A 20 0.03 7.71 -3.20
CA HIS A 20 0.73 8.57 -4.14
C HIS A 20 2.22 8.19 -4.21
N GLY A 21 2.58 7.33 -5.15
CA GLY A 21 3.95 6.96 -5.49
C GLY A 21 4.74 6.37 -4.33
N ILE A 22 4.10 5.52 -3.51
CA ILE A 22 4.73 4.98 -2.30
C ILE A 22 5.82 3.99 -2.68
N SER A 23 7.06 4.29 -2.28
CA SER A 23 8.20 3.39 -2.39
C SER A 23 8.72 3.06 -0.99
N LEU A 24 8.64 1.80 -0.59
CA LEU A 24 8.97 1.36 0.77
C LEU A 24 9.38 -0.11 0.80
N SER A 25 10.51 -0.40 1.45
CA SER A 25 10.95 -1.76 1.77
C SER A 25 10.78 -2.06 3.27
N ILE A 26 10.14 -3.18 3.59
CA ILE A 26 9.99 -3.67 4.97
C ILE A 26 10.97 -4.81 5.22
N ALA A 27 11.85 -4.60 6.21
CA ALA A 27 12.87 -5.59 6.57
C ALA A 27 12.26 -6.84 7.22
N THR A 28 12.85 -7.99 6.92
CA THR A 28 12.53 -9.27 7.58
C THR A 28 12.87 -9.19 9.07
N ASN A 29 12.04 -9.79 9.93
CA ASN A 29 12.22 -9.85 11.39
C ASN A 29 12.35 -8.48 12.09
N ARG A 30 11.72 -7.43 11.52
CA ARG A 30 11.71 -6.08 12.12
C ARG A 30 10.29 -5.59 12.35
N ILE A 31 10.03 -5.14 13.57
CA ILE A 31 8.77 -4.44 13.89
C ILE A 31 8.77 -3.10 13.14
N THR A 32 7.75 -2.89 12.31
CA THR A 32 7.57 -1.65 11.54
C THR A 32 6.18 -1.10 11.82
N ALA A 33 6.09 0.14 12.26
CA ALA A 33 4.83 0.80 12.58
C ALA A 33 4.50 1.90 11.55
N PHE A 34 3.23 1.96 11.13
CA PHE A 34 2.70 3.03 10.28
C PHE A 34 1.87 3.98 11.14
N ILE A 35 2.31 5.23 11.29
CA ILE A 35 1.67 6.25 12.13
C ILE A 35 1.32 7.46 11.27
N GLY A 36 0.15 8.05 11.50
CA GLY A 36 -0.32 9.23 10.78
C GLY A 36 -1.80 9.50 11.03
N PRO A 37 -2.34 10.67 10.63
CA PRO A 37 -3.73 11.07 10.87
C PRO A 37 -4.74 10.16 10.15
N SER A 38 -6.01 10.21 10.55
CA SER A 38 -7.06 9.48 9.84
C SER A 38 -7.13 9.93 8.37
N GLY A 39 -7.40 8.98 7.46
CA GLY A 39 -7.48 9.25 6.02
C GLY A 39 -6.15 9.31 5.27
N CYS A 40 -4.98 9.26 5.93
CA CYS A 40 -3.68 9.38 5.25
C CYS A 40 -3.20 8.12 4.49
N GLY A 41 -4.06 7.13 4.27
CA GLY A 41 -3.75 5.97 3.42
C GLY A 41 -3.11 4.74 4.12
N LYS A 42 -2.83 4.76 5.44
CA LYS A 42 -2.22 3.63 6.17
C LYS A 42 -2.90 2.28 5.92
N SER A 43 -4.21 2.20 6.15
CA SER A 43 -4.97 0.97 5.97
C SER A 43 -5.09 0.58 4.50
N THR A 44 -5.10 1.56 3.59
CA THR A 44 -5.07 1.31 2.14
C THR A 44 -3.75 0.66 1.73
N PHE A 45 -2.62 1.16 2.23
CA PHE A 45 -1.31 0.56 1.99
C PHE A 45 -1.29 -0.89 2.48
N LEU A 46 -1.64 -1.15 3.74
CA LEU A 46 -1.68 -2.51 4.30
C LEU A 46 -2.60 -3.46 3.52
N ARG A 47 -3.78 -3.00 3.10
CA ARG A 47 -4.73 -3.77 2.28
C ARG A 47 -4.17 -4.09 0.89
N THR A 48 -3.35 -3.20 0.35
CA THR A 48 -2.72 -3.39 -0.95
C THR A 48 -1.63 -4.46 -0.85
N MET A 49 -0.87 -4.47 0.24
CA MET A 49 0.17 -5.47 0.48
C MET A 49 -0.36 -6.90 0.63
N ASN A 50 -1.51 -7.07 1.31
CA ASN A 50 -2.12 -8.39 1.51
C ASN A 50 -3.22 -8.71 0.48
N ARG A 51 -3.33 -7.91 -0.60
CA ARG A 51 -4.28 -8.07 -1.72
C ARG A 51 -5.77 -8.02 -1.32
N MET A 52 -6.11 -7.56 -0.11
CA MET A 52 -7.50 -7.39 0.30
C MET A 52 -8.26 -6.39 -0.57
N ASN A 53 -7.54 -5.47 -1.22
CA ASN A 53 -8.13 -4.52 -2.16
C ASN A 53 -8.84 -5.18 -3.35
N GLU A 54 -8.48 -6.40 -3.76
CA GLU A 54 -9.09 -7.07 -4.93
C GLU A 54 -10.60 -7.33 -4.76
N THR A 55 -11.08 -7.35 -3.52
CA THR A 55 -12.52 -7.48 -3.20
C THR A 55 -13.28 -6.15 -3.24
N VAL A 56 -12.56 -5.02 -3.34
CA VAL A 56 -13.14 -3.68 -3.39
C VAL A 56 -13.45 -3.32 -4.84
N ARG A 57 -14.73 -3.07 -5.13
CA ARG A 57 -15.20 -2.64 -6.46
C ARG A 57 -14.46 -1.39 -6.92
N ASN A 58 -14.11 -1.35 -8.21
CA ASN A 58 -13.44 -0.22 -8.86
C ASN A 58 -12.13 0.20 -8.18
N SER A 59 -11.46 -0.72 -7.48
CA SER A 59 -10.12 -0.46 -6.97
C SER A 59 -9.07 -0.72 -8.05
N ARG A 60 -7.97 0.02 -7.99
CA ARG A 60 -6.85 -0.15 -8.92
C ARG A 60 -5.54 0.16 -8.20
N ALA A 61 -4.55 -0.70 -8.38
CA ALA A 61 -3.17 -0.48 -7.95
C ALA A 61 -2.27 -0.36 -9.19
N GLU A 62 -1.30 0.54 -9.15
CA GLU A 62 -0.25 0.71 -10.15
C GLU A 62 1.11 0.70 -9.46
N GLY A 63 2.16 0.26 -10.15
CA GLY A 63 3.49 0.06 -9.57
C GLY A 63 3.79 -1.41 -9.28
N GLU A 64 4.79 -1.68 -8.45
CA GLU A 64 5.24 -3.03 -8.13
C GLU A 64 5.12 -3.35 -6.63
N ILE A 65 4.75 -4.59 -6.34
CA ILE A 65 4.75 -5.20 -5.01
C ILE A 65 5.51 -6.52 -5.11
N LEU A 66 6.62 -6.66 -4.38
CA LEU A 66 7.55 -7.79 -4.40
C LEU A 66 7.70 -8.45 -3.02
#